data_AF-X0X6P9-F1
#
_entry.id   AF-X0X6P9-F1
#
_cell.length_a   1.000
_cell.length_b   1.000
_cell.length_c   1.000
_cell.angle_alpha   90.00
_cell.angle_beta   90.00
_cell.angle_gamma   90.00
#
_symmetry.space_group_name_H-M   'P 1'
#
loop_
_entity.id
_entity.type
_entity.pdbx_description
1 polymer ?
#
loop_
_entity_poly.entity_id
_entity_poly.type
_entity_poly.pdbx_seq_one_letter_code
_entity_poly.pdbx_strand_id
1 'polypeptide(L)' 'GNCPQQEVIALLYAHHWAQSDANPDPVSAQTLAETYGSEKAEAINVVLRMIRVGNLMGNSWDYLLYKMSGGKWRTRTEA' A
#
# COMPACT_ATOMS: atom_id res chain seq x y z
N GLY A 1 15.03 13.14 -5.90
CA GLY A 1 14.81 12.24 -4.75
C GLY A 1 15.98 11.29 -4.68
N ASN A 2 16.74 11.32 -3.59
CA ASN A 2 17.88 10.43 -3.37
C ASN A 2 17.35 9.18 -2.64
N CYS A 3 16.65 8.31 -3.37
CA CYS A 3 16.29 7.00 -2.81
C CYS A 3 17.52 6.11 -2.96
N PRO A 4 18.05 5.51 -1.88
CA PRO A 4 19.17 4.59 -1.96
C PRO A 4 18.87 3.54 -3.02
N GLN A 5 19.85 3.17 -3.84
CA GLN A 5 19.65 2.21 -4.92
C GLN A 5 19.12 0.87 -4.40
N GLN A 6 19.41 0.56 -3.13
CA GLN A 6 18.88 -0.59 -2.42
C GLN A 6 17.41 -0.47 -2.02
N GLU A 7 16.70 0.65 -2.14
CA GLU A 7 15.27 0.78 -1.80
C GLU A 7 14.37 0.79 -3.04
N VAL A 8 14.96 1.05 -4.21
CA VAL A 8 14.25 1.12 -5.50
C VAL A 8 13.50 -0.19 -5.80
N ILE A 9 14.09 -1.35 -5.47
CA ILE A 9 13.46 -2.66 -5.71
C ILE A 9 12.21 -2.84 -4.84
N ALA A 10 12.28 -2.49 -3.56
CA ALA A 10 11.12 -2.52 -2.66
C ALA A 10 10.00 -1.58 -3.13
N LEU A 11 10.35 -0.39 -3.63
CA LEU A 11 9.38 0.58 -4.18
C LEU A 11 8.71 0.07 -5.46
N LEU A 12 9.48 -0.48 -6.40
CA LEU A 12 8.95 -1.07 -7.62
C LEU A 12 8.03 -2.26 -7.31
N TYR A 13 8.44 -3.11 -6.35
CA TYR A 13 7.62 -4.21 -5.86
C TYR A 13 6.31 -3.71 -5.26
N ALA A 14 6.36 -2.72 -4.36
CA ALA A 14 5.17 -2.13 -3.75
C ALA A 14 4.22 -1.54 -4.80
N HIS A 15 4.76 -0.90 -5.83
CA HIS A 15 3.98 -0.38 -6.95
C HIS A 15 3.27 -1.51 -7.71
N HIS A 16 4.01 -2.56 -8.08
CA HIS A 16 3.44 -3.72 -8.77
C HIS A 16 2.40 -4.45 -7.92
N TRP A 17 2.65 -4.60 -6.62
CA TRP A 17 1.73 -5.18 -5.64
C TRP A 17 0.41 -4.40 -5.56
N ALA A 18 0.49 -3.06 -5.57
CA ALA A 18 -0.70 -2.21 -5.54
C ALA A 18 -1.49 -2.26 -6.87
N GLN A 19 -0.81 -2.31 -8.01
CA GLN A 19 -1.44 -2.41 -9.33
C GLN A 19 -2.10 -3.77 -9.59
N SER A 20 -1.57 -4.83 -8.98
CA SER A 20 -2.07 -6.20 -9.11
C SER A 20 -3.15 -6.56 -8.09
N ASP A 21 -3.75 -5.58 -7.42
CA ASP A 21 -4.73 -5.78 -6.35
C ASP A 21 -4.27 -6.78 -5.26
N ALA A 22 -3.03 -6.60 -4.79
CA ALA A 22 -2.38 -7.48 -3.82
C ALA A 22 -2.07 -8.91 -4.33
N ASN A 23 -2.00 -9.11 -5.65
CA ASN A 23 -1.59 -10.36 -6.28
C ASN A 23 -0.33 -10.16 -7.16
N PRO A 24 0.82 -9.78 -6.56
CA PRO A 24 2.05 -9.56 -7.31
C PRO A 24 2.49 -10.85 -8.01
N ASP A 25 3.14 -10.73 -9.15
CA ASP A 25 3.63 -11.89 -9.86
C ASP A 25 4.71 -12.64 -9.04
N PRO A 26 4.81 -13.98 -9.17
CA PRO A 26 5.79 -14.77 -8.41
C PRO A 26 7.25 -14.38 -8.67
N VAL A 27 7.58 -13.88 -9.86
CA VAL A 27 8.93 -13.46 -10.24
C VAL A 27 9.30 -12.19 -9.47
N SER A 28 8.42 -11.19 -9.40
CA SER A 28 8.68 -9.99 -8.59
C SER A 28 8.84 -10.31 -7.10
N ALA A 29 8.05 -11.25 -6.57
CA ALA A 29 8.19 -11.70 -5.18
C ALA A 29 9.52 -12.43 -4.94
N GLN A 30 9.96 -13.24 -5.90
CA GLN A 30 11.26 -13.91 -5.86
C GLN A 30 12.42 -12.91 -5.91
N THR A 31 12.39 -11.94 -6.83
CA THR A 31 13.42 -10.88 -6.91
C THR A 31 13.52 -10.07 -5.62
N LEU A 32 12.40 -9.80 -4.95
CA LEU A 32 12.40 -9.15 -3.64
C LEU A 32 13.10 -10.00 -2.57
N ALA A 33 12.78 -11.29 -2.51
CA ALA A 33 13.40 -12.22 -1.56
C ALA A 33 14.89 -12.43 -1.82
N GLU A 34 15.32 -12.48 -3.09
CA GLU A 34 16.74 -12.57 -3.47
C GLU A 34 17.53 -11.31 -3.09
N THR A 35 16.90 -10.14 -3.19
CA THR A 35 17.55 -8.85 -2.89
C THR A 35 17.68 -8.59 -1.38
N TYR A 36 16.61 -8.88 -0.62
CA TYR A 36 16.52 -8.47 0.79
C TYR A 36 16.54 -9.63 1.79
N GLY A 37 16.47 -10.86 1.31
CA GLY A 37 16.22 -12.05 2.12
C GLY A 37 14.72 -12.27 2.36
N SER A 38 14.37 -13.52 2.66
CA SER A 38 12.98 -13.96 2.90
C SER A 38 12.32 -13.22 4.06
N GLU A 39 13.04 -13.01 5.17
CA GLU A 39 12.49 -12.33 6.35
C GLU A 39 12.04 -10.90 6.04
N LYS A 40 12.88 -10.11 5.34
CA LYS A 40 12.55 -8.74 4.97
C LYS A 40 11.45 -8.69 3.90
N ALA A 41 11.47 -9.61 2.93
CA ALA A 41 10.43 -9.71 1.92
C ALA A 41 9.04 -10.00 2.54
N GLU A 42 8.97 -10.89 3.52
CA GLU A 42 7.76 -11.15 4.30
C GLU A 42 7.32 -9.91 5.09
N ALA A 43 8.24 -9.24 5.78
CA ALA A 43 7.92 -8.01 6.51
C ALA A 43 7.33 -6.92 5.60
N ILE A 44 7.90 -6.73 4.41
CA ILE A 44 7.37 -5.80 3.39
C ILE A 44 5.95 -6.19 2.99
N ASN A 45 5.69 -7.46 2.71
CA ASN A 45 4.36 -7.95 2.37
C ASN A 45 3.32 -7.71 3.47
N VAL A 46 3.70 -7.94 4.73
CA VAL A 46 2.83 -7.69 5.88
C VAL A 46 2.50 -6.20 5.99
N VAL A 47 3.49 -5.31 5.83
CA VAL A 47 3.26 -3.85 5.84
C VAL A 47 2.35 -3.41 4.69
N LEU A 48 2.55 -3.91 3.47
CA LEU A 48 1.70 -3.59 2.32
C LEU A 48 0.23 -4.01 2.56
N ARG A 49 0.01 -5.19 3.14
CA ARG A 49 -1.33 -5.67 3.52
C ARG A 49 -1.96 -4.77 4.59
N MET A 50 -1.21 -4.39 5.61
CA MET A 50 -1.70 -3.47 6.66
C MET A 50 -2.11 -2.12 6.05
N ILE A 51 -1.30 -1.56 5.16
CA ILE A 51 -1.61 -0.30 4.46
C ILE A 51 -2.90 -0.45 3.63
N ARG A 52 -3.04 -1.54 2.85
CA ARG A 52 -4.25 -1.79 2.04
C ARG A 52 -5.50 -1.89 2.91
N VAL A 53 -5.43 -2.66 4.01
CA VAL A 53 -6.55 -2.79 4.96
C VAL A 53 -6.90 -1.43 5.56
N GLY A 54 -5.90 -0.66 6.00
CA GLY A 54 -6.10 0.69 6.51
C GLY A 54 -6.78 1.63 5.50
N ASN A 55 -6.35 1.60 4.24
CA ASN A 55 -6.94 2.41 3.17
C ASN A 55 -8.40 2.01 2.88
N LEU A 56 -8.68 0.72 2.82
CA LEU A 56 -10.06 0.22 2.60
C LEU A 56 -10.96 0.59 3.78
N MET A 57 -10.48 0.44 5.01
CA MET A 57 -11.22 0.82 6.22
C MET A 57 -11.47 2.33 6.26
N GLY A 58 -10.46 3.16 6.01
CA GLY A 58 -10.57 4.61 5.99
C GLY A 58 -11.58 5.10 4.95
N ASN A 59 -11.46 4.64 3.71
CA ASN A 59 -12.40 4.98 2.63
C ASN A 59 -13.84 4.53 2.96
N SER A 60 -14.00 3.36 3.58
CA SER A 60 -15.32 2.86 3.99
C SER A 60 -15.90 3.68 5.14
N TRP A 61 -15.06 4.09 6.09
CA TRP A 61 -15.45 4.91 7.24
C TRP A 61 -15.84 6.32 6.80
N ASP A 62 -15.06 6.95 5.93
CA ASP A 62 -15.37 8.24 5.32
C ASP A 62 -16.71 8.20 4.58
N TYR A 63 -16.95 7.14 3.81
CA TYR A 63 -18.24 6.93 3.14
C TYR A 63 -19.39 6.77 4.14
N LEU A 64 -19.19 6.00 5.22
CA LEU A 64 -20.18 5.81 6.27
C LEU A 64 -20.51 7.14 6.97
N LEU A 65 -19.49 7.92 7.35
CA LEU A 65 -19.65 9.24 7.96
C LEU A 65 -20.33 10.23 7.01
N TYR A 66 -19.96 10.24 5.73
CA TYR A 66 -20.61 11.05 4.71
C TYR A 66 -22.11 10.72 4.62
N LYS A 67 -22.45 9.43 4.63
CA LYS A 67 -23.84 8.96 4.58
C LYS A 67 -24.60 9.31 5.85
N MET A 68 -24.02 9.08 7.03
CA MET A 68 -24.65 9.39 8.33
C MET A 68 -24.82 10.89 8.56
N SER A 69 -23.89 11.71 8.07
CA SER A 69 -23.96 13.17 8.18
C SER A 69 -24.89 13.83 7.16
N GLY A 70 -25.53 13.05 6.28
CA GLY A 70 -26.37 13.58 5.21
C GLY A 70 -25.60 14.45 4.20
N GLY A 71 -24.31 14.17 3.99
CA GLY A 71 -23.45 14.88 3.05
C GLY A 71 -22.80 16.17 3.57
N LYS A 72 -22.92 16.47 4.86
CA LYS A 72 -22.43 17.74 5.43
C LYS A 72 -20.93 17.77 5.72
N TRP A 73 -20.27 16.61 5.77
CA TRP A 73 -18.87 16.48 6.19
C TRP A 73 -18.00 16.05 5.01
N ARG A 74 -17.89 16.91 4.00
CA ARG A 74 -16.72 16.93 3.10
C ARG A 74 -16.00 18.24 3.36
N THR A 75 -15.31 18.35 4.48
CA THR A 75 -14.40 19.48 4.72
C THR A 75 -13.19 19.32 3.82
N ARG A 76 -13.33 19.81 2.58
CA ARG A 76 -12.19 20.14 1.75
C ARG A 76 -11.50 21.33 2.42
N THR A 77 -10.43 21.07 3.14
CA THR A 77 -9.46 22.11 3.50
C THR A 77 -8.22 21.86 2.66
N GLU A 78 -8.31 22.27 1.39
CA GLU A 78 -7.13 22.58 0.59
C GLU A 78 -7.03 24.11 0.64
N ALA A 79 -6.00 24.60 1.33
CA ALA A 79 -5.53 25.98 1.31
C ALA A 79 -4.18 25.99 0.61
#